data_AF-F0SCS9-F1
#
_entry.id   AF-F0SCS9-F1
#
_cell.length_a   1.000
_cell.length_b   1.000
_cell.length_c   1.000
_cell.angle_alpha   90.00
_cell.angle_beta   90.00
_cell.angle_gamma   90.00
#
_symmetry.space_group_name_H-M   'P 1'
#
loop_
_entity.id
_entity.type
_entity.pdbx_description
1 polymer ?
#
loop_
_entity_poly.entity_id
_entity_poly.type
_entity_poly.pdbx_seq_one_letter_code
_entity_poly.pdbx_strand_id
1 'polypeptide(L)'
;MKNLISRRTFIATARLWFVFLFLGLSVFKTSHVSAQTGKVTKILAIGNSFSEDGVENYLYDLAKAEGIKVIIANLYIGGAPLELHVKNIRENKAVYSYRKIGLDGVKKTTPNTSIETALADENWDYISFQQASPLSGNLESVKENLPELFNYVKQRAKNPDVKYIYHQTWAYAKNSEHKGFDNYDRDQNKMYQSIINVSKEVQNIVPINIVVPAGTAIQNGRTSYIGDNFNRDGYHLDLNIGRFTAACTWFEKLFGKPVLNNPFKPETVNTRASQLAKTAAHDAVLNPYQVTELKDFQAKNVQLSNSPVYINFGDAKAYDDWNNLAYFNNGGGIDNLVDKKGNFTGIRLTLVEGFTGKNVSGPKKTSTTIEMPEDVSSSTFYGNSKEEFNKKKVERSVLKISGLDSRKKYTLNYFSSRSAKDVDNRETQFTTDGAKKVIGTVNATNNNSQLVTVKNIRPNANGELIVDITAGSKNTDKHGFYYLNAMSISTGK
;
A
#
# COMPACT_ATOMS: atom_id res chain seq x y z
N MET A 1 -24.90 97.41 20.18
CA MET A 1 -23.83 98.23 20.79
C MET A 1 -22.59 97.35 20.97
N LYS A 2 -21.46 97.77 20.36
CA LYS A 2 -20.06 97.31 20.55
C LYS A 2 -19.73 95.87 20.04
N ASN A 3 -18.95 95.73 18.95
CA ASN A 3 -17.47 95.68 18.89
C ASN A 3 -16.92 94.41 19.59
N LEU A 4 -16.00 93.59 19.07
CA LEU A 4 -14.80 93.88 18.28
C LEU A 4 -14.19 92.56 17.72
N ILE A 5 -13.35 92.74 16.70
CA ILE A 5 -12.43 91.84 15.98
C ILE A 5 -11.36 91.18 16.89
N SER A 6 -10.95 89.90 16.64
CA SER A 6 -9.54 89.53 16.37
C SER A 6 -9.25 88.04 16.01
N ARG A 7 -8.59 87.86 14.86
CA ARG A 7 -7.62 86.87 14.31
C ARG A 7 -7.18 85.59 15.09
N ARG A 8 -7.15 84.47 14.31
CA ARG A 8 -6.10 83.41 14.05
C ARG A 8 -5.40 82.74 15.28
N THR A 9 -5.16 81.43 15.40
CA THR A 9 -4.65 80.42 14.42
C THR A 9 -4.74 78.97 15.01
N PHE A 10 -5.10 77.98 14.17
CA PHE A 10 -4.64 76.57 14.04
C PHE A 10 -4.14 75.72 15.26
N ILE A 11 -4.79 74.56 15.55
CA ILE A 11 -4.33 73.16 15.31
C ILE A 11 -5.28 72.14 16.01
N ALA A 12 -5.72 71.15 15.21
CA ALA A 12 -6.09 69.73 15.44
C ALA A 12 -6.27 69.18 16.88
N THR A 13 -7.15 68.22 17.23
CA THR A 13 -8.12 67.36 16.53
C THR A 13 -8.92 66.59 17.59
N ALA A 14 -10.16 66.22 17.22
CA ALA A 14 -10.92 65.03 17.60
C ALA A 14 -11.36 64.81 19.07
N ARG A 15 -12.68 64.75 19.26
CA ARG A 15 -13.42 63.49 19.52
C ARG A 15 -14.90 63.81 19.73
N LEU A 16 -15.76 63.40 18.81
CA LEU A 16 -17.19 63.22 19.10
C LEU A 16 -17.69 61.97 18.38
N TRP A 17 -18.37 61.13 19.16
CA TRP A 17 -19.02 59.89 18.75
C TRP A 17 -20.17 60.17 17.78
N PHE A 18 -20.34 59.35 16.74
CA PHE A 18 -21.65 58.86 16.30
C PHE A 18 -21.49 57.60 15.43
N VAL A 19 -22.23 56.57 15.82
CA VAL A 19 -22.36 55.26 15.18
C VAL A 19 -23.02 55.44 13.81
N PHE A 20 -22.37 54.98 12.74
CA PHE A 20 -23.00 54.76 11.43
C PHE A 20 -23.09 53.26 11.16
N LEU A 21 -24.33 52.78 11.06
CA LEU A 21 -24.69 51.44 10.63
C LEU A 21 -24.47 51.36 9.10
N PHE A 22 -23.37 50.74 8.66
CA PHE A 22 -23.16 50.43 7.24
C PHE A 22 -23.69 49.03 6.93
N LEU A 23 -24.82 48.99 6.22
CA LEU A 23 -25.32 47.80 5.55
C LEU A 23 -24.42 47.51 4.33
N GLY A 24 -23.33 46.78 4.56
CA GLY A 24 -22.49 46.26 3.49
C GLY A 24 -23.08 44.97 2.92
N LEU A 25 -23.79 45.07 1.80
CA LEU A 25 -24.13 43.94 0.95
C LEU A 25 -22.85 43.37 0.32
N SER A 26 -22.14 42.52 1.07
CA SER A 26 -21.11 41.65 0.52
C SER A 26 -21.78 40.59 -0.33
N VAL A 27 -21.81 40.80 -1.65
CA VAL A 27 -22.06 39.73 -2.61
C VAL A 27 -20.88 38.75 -2.51
N PHE A 28 -21.00 37.78 -1.62
CA PHE A 28 -20.18 36.58 -1.70
C PHE A 28 -20.49 35.94 -3.06
N LYS A 29 -19.56 36.04 -4.01
CA LYS A 29 -19.49 35.07 -5.10
C LYS A 29 -19.13 33.73 -4.44
N THR A 30 -20.15 33.02 -3.96
CA THR A 30 -20.06 31.59 -3.79
C THR A 30 -19.77 31.04 -5.17
N SER A 31 -18.53 30.62 -5.41
CA SER A 31 -18.23 29.65 -6.44
C SER A 31 -19.12 28.45 -6.15
N HIS A 32 -20.24 28.37 -6.86
CA HIS A 32 -21.01 27.16 -6.94
C HIS A 32 -20.05 26.08 -7.43
N VAL A 33 -19.63 25.20 -6.52
CA VAL A 33 -19.26 23.85 -6.90
C VAL A 33 -20.53 23.29 -7.52
N SER A 34 -20.62 23.39 -8.84
CA SER A 34 -21.55 22.55 -9.59
C SER A 34 -21.12 21.13 -9.28
N ALA A 35 -21.82 20.49 -8.35
CA ALA A 35 -21.86 19.04 -8.33
C ALA A 35 -22.25 18.65 -9.76
N GLN A 36 -21.36 17.96 -10.48
CA GLN A 36 -21.72 17.33 -11.75
C GLN A 36 -22.78 16.26 -11.44
N THR A 37 -24.04 16.68 -11.37
CA THR A 37 -25.20 15.81 -11.33
C THR A 37 -25.24 15.07 -12.67
N GLY A 38 -24.71 13.85 -12.71
CA GLY A 38 -25.10 12.84 -13.71
C GLY A 38 -24.02 12.30 -14.66
N LYS A 39 -22.86 12.92 -14.84
CA LYS A 39 -21.85 12.39 -15.78
C LYS A 39 -21.08 11.21 -15.14
N VAL A 40 -21.13 10.05 -15.78
CA VAL A 40 -20.33 8.87 -15.42
C VAL A 40 -19.07 8.88 -16.25
N THR A 41 -17.90 8.86 -15.61
CA THR A 41 -16.62 8.71 -16.31
C THR A 41 -16.33 7.24 -16.58
N LYS A 42 -16.04 6.89 -17.84
CA LYS A 42 -15.85 5.50 -18.27
C LYS A 42 -14.40 5.29 -18.72
N ILE A 43 -13.71 4.35 -18.09
CA ILE A 43 -12.28 4.10 -18.29
C ILE A 43 -12.08 2.66 -18.75
N LEU A 44 -11.40 2.45 -19.88
CA LEU A 44 -10.97 1.14 -20.38
C LEU A 44 -9.46 1.05 -20.39
N ALA A 45 -8.90 0.04 -19.73
CA ALA A 45 -7.50 -0.32 -19.87
C ALA A 45 -7.35 -1.54 -20.79
N ILE A 46 -6.51 -1.43 -21.81
CA ILE A 46 -6.07 -2.56 -22.64
C ILE A 46 -4.68 -2.96 -22.15
N GLY A 47 -4.56 -4.13 -21.52
CA GLY A 47 -3.30 -4.52 -20.91
C GLY A 47 -3.27 -5.92 -20.31
N ASN A 48 -2.76 -6.00 -19.09
CA ASN A 48 -2.33 -7.23 -18.45
C ASN A 48 -2.34 -7.09 -16.91
N SER A 49 -1.52 -7.85 -16.20
CA SER A 49 -1.42 -7.77 -14.73
C SER A 49 -0.95 -6.42 -14.19
N PHE A 50 -0.27 -5.60 -15.00
CA PHE A 50 0.12 -4.24 -14.59
C PHE A 50 -1.04 -3.25 -14.68
N SER A 51 -1.97 -3.42 -15.64
CA SER A 51 -3.20 -2.62 -15.64
C SER A 51 -4.12 -3.07 -14.50
N GLU A 52 -4.18 -4.37 -14.20
CA GLU A 52 -4.89 -4.88 -13.02
C GLU A 52 -4.38 -4.20 -11.72
N ASP A 53 -3.06 -4.14 -11.53
CA ASP A 53 -2.45 -3.47 -10.38
C ASP A 53 -2.71 -1.95 -10.35
N GLY A 54 -2.89 -1.31 -11.52
CA GLY A 54 -3.11 0.13 -11.63
C GLY A 54 -4.56 0.59 -11.46
N VAL A 55 -5.54 -0.17 -12.00
CA VAL A 55 -6.94 0.32 -12.12
C VAL A 55 -8.00 -0.57 -11.47
N GLU A 56 -7.75 -1.87 -11.25
CA GLU A 56 -8.77 -2.76 -10.67
C GLU A 56 -8.92 -2.62 -9.15
N ASN A 57 -8.02 -1.87 -8.49
CA ASN A 57 -7.98 -1.74 -7.04
C ASN A 57 -7.88 -0.25 -6.68
N TYR A 58 -8.65 0.19 -5.68
CA TYR A 58 -8.63 1.52 -5.08
C TYR A 58 -9.03 2.72 -5.96
N LEU A 59 -8.87 2.66 -7.29
CA LEU A 59 -9.23 3.78 -8.17
C LEU A 59 -10.72 4.12 -8.12
N TYR A 60 -11.58 3.09 -8.08
CA TYR A 60 -13.01 3.25 -7.87
C TYR A 60 -13.31 3.96 -6.54
N ASP A 61 -12.66 3.54 -5.46
CA ASP A 61 -12.89 4.07 -4.11
C ASP A 61 -12.40 5.52 -3.97
N LEU A 62 -11.24 5.84 -4.55
CA LEU A 62 -10.72 7.20 -4.63
C LEU A 62 -11.72 8.13 -5.36
N ALA A 63 -12.26 7.68 -6.49
CA ALA A 63 -13.26 8.44 -7.23
C ALA A 63 -14.57 8.60 -6.43
N LYS A 64 -15.07 7.51 -5.84
CA LYS A 64 -16.28 7.48 -5.01
C LYS A 64 -16.18 8.44 -3.82
N ALA A 65 -15.03 8.49 -3.16
CA ALA A 65 -14.77 9.37 -2.02
C ALA A 65 -14.84 10.87 -2.37
N GLU A 66 -14.75 11.20 -3.66
CA GLU A 66 -14.85 12.55 -4.21
C GLU A 66 -16.20 12.80 -4.90
N GLY A 67 -17.15 11.87 -4.78
CA GLY A 67 -18.46 11.93 -5.43
C GLY A 67 -18.42 11.71 -6.94
N ILE A 68 -17.31 11.22 -7.48
CA ILE A 68 -17.12 10.98 -8.92
C ILE A 68 -17.65 9.60 -9.26
N LYS A 69 -18.64 9.53 -10.17
CA LYS A 69 -19.18 8.25 -10.67
C LYS A 69 -18.27 7.71 -11.76
N VAL A 70 -17.74 6.51 -11.56
CA VAL A 70 -16.84 5.87 -12.53
C VAL A 70 -17.30 4.45 -12.89
N ILE A 71 -17.05 4.08 -14.14
CA ILE A 71 -17.02 2.68 -14.59
C ILE A 71 -15.58 2.42 -15.03
N ILE A 72 -14.98 1.36 -14.53
CA ILE A 72 -13.60 0.98 -14.85
C ILE A 72 -13.60 -0.41 -15.44
N ALA A 73 -13.01 -0.60 -16.60
CA ALA A 73 -12.79 -1.90 -17.18
C ALA A 73 -11.32 -2.15 -17.50
N ASN A 74 -10.91 -3.40 -17.33
CA ASN A 74 -9.59 -3.90 -17.70
C ASN A 74 -9.76 -5.09 -18.65
N LEU A 75 -9.21 -4.96 -19.85
CA LEU A 75 -9.16 -6.00 -20.85
C LEU A 75 -7.84 -6.77 -20.70
N TYR A 76 -7.91 -7.90 -20.00
CA TYR A 76 -6.75 -8.57 -19.43
C TYR A 76 -6.31 -9.80 -20.22
N ILE A 77 -5.01 -9.88 -20.53
CA ILE A 77 -4.26 -11.12 -20.81
C ILE A 77 -2.96 -11.07 -20.01
N GLY A 78 -2.63 -12.13 -19.27
CA GLY A 78 -1.40 -12.19 -18.46
C GLY A 78 -0.15 -12.00 -19.31
N GLY A 79 0.71 -11.05 -18.91
CA GLY A 79 1.97 -10.76 -19.60
C GLY A 79 1.87 -10.22 -21.04
N ALA A 80 0.68 -9.85 -21.52
CA ALA A 80 0.49 -9.45 -22.92
C ALA A 80 1.35 -8.23 -23.33
N PRO A 81 2.21 -8.37 -24.36
CA PRO A 81 2.87 -7.24 -25.01
C PRO A 81 1.96 -6.59 -26.07
N LEU A 82 2.34 -5.39 -26.53
CA LEU A 82 1.65 -4.69 -27.61
C LEU A 82 1.52 -5.54 -28.89
N GLU A 83 2.55 -6.30 -29.25
CA GLU A 83 2.53 -7.22 -30.39
C GLU A 83 1.38 -8.24 -30.32
N LEU A 84 1.12 -8.79 -29.13
CA LEU A 84 0.02 -9.74 -28.94
C LEU A 84 -1.34 -9.04 -29.10
N HIS A 85 -1.47 -7.80 -28.61
CA HIS A 85 -2.68 -7.01 -28.84
C HIS A 85 -2.91 -6.75 -30.33
N VAL A 86 -1.85 -6.40 -31.08
CA VAL A 86 -1.88 -6.22 -32.53
C VAL A 86 -2.30 -7.51 -33.24
N LYS A 87 -1.71 -8.65 -32.89
CA LYS A 87 -2.11 -9.96 -33.42
C LYS A 87 -3.60 -10.24 -33.19
N ASN A 88 -4.10 -9.93 -31.99
CA ASN A 88 -5.48 -10.19 -31.62
C ASN A 88 -6.47 -9.29 -32.37
N ILE A 89 -6.14 -8.03 -32.68
CA ILE A 89 -7.03 -7.15 -33.47
C ILE A 89 -7.10 -7.54 -34.95
N ARG A 90 -6.02 -8.08 -35.53
CA ARG A 90 -5.98 -8.53 -36.93
C ARG A 90 -6.93 -9.70 -37.21
N GLU A 91 -7.13 -10.56 -36.21
CA GLU A 91 -7.98 -11.75 -36.29
C GLU A 91 -9.28 -11.62 -35.47
N ASN A 92 -9.55 -10.44 -34.87
CA ASN A 92 -10.64 -10.18 -33.93
C ASN A 92 -10.79 -11.26 -32.82
N LYS A 93 -9.67 -11.68 -32.23
CA LYS A 93 -9.68 -12.79 -31.26
C LYS A 93 -10.38 -12.42 -29.97
N ALA A 94 -11.34 -13.26 -29.59
CA ALA A 94 -12.07 -13.18 -28.35
C ALA A 94 -11.34 -13.96 -27.23
N VAL A 95 -10.16 -13.47 -26.82
CA VAL A 95 -9.23 -14.17 -25.92
C VAL A 95 -8.96 -13.45 -24.60
N TYR A 96 -9.60 -12.31 -24.37
CA TYR A 96 -9.39 -11.50 -23.18
C TYR A 96 -10.35 -11.89 -22.05
N SER A 97 -9.85 -11.77 -20.82
CA SER A 97 -10.69 -11.67 -19.63
C SER A 97 -11.11 -10.21 -19.48
N TYR A 98 -12.36 -9.90 -19.80
CA TYR A 98 -12.91 -8.57 -19.66
C TYR A 98 -13.44 -8.37 -18.24
N ARG A 99 -12.80 -7.48 -17.47
CA ARG A 99 -13.08 -7.29 -16.04
C ARG A 99 -13.59 -5.88 -15.81
N LYS A 100 -14.85 -5.73 -15.39
CA LYS A 100 -15.53 -4.44 -15.29
C LYS A 100 -16.03 -4.19 -13.87
N ILE A 101 -15.64 -3.06 -13.29
CA ILE A 101 -16.17 -2.50 -12.05
C ILE A 101 -17.32 -1.57 -12.41
N GLY A 102 -18.53 -1.94 -11.97
CA GLY A 102 -19.74 -1.17 -12.21
C GLY A 102 -19.89 0.05 -11.28
N LEU A 103 -20.98 0.80 -11.46
CA LEU A 103 -21.35 1.94 -10.59
C LEU A 103 -21.65 1.53 -9.13
N ASP A 104 -21.85 0.25 -8.88
CA ASP A 104 -22.01 -0.36 -7.56
C ASP A 104 -20.65 -0.69 -6.91
N GLY A 105 -19.55 -0.57 -7.66
CA GLY A 105 -18.20 -0.97 -7.22
C GLY A 105 -17.96 -2.48 -7.33
N VAL A 106 -18.91 -3.24 -7.88
CA VAL A 106 -18.80 -4.69 -8.01
C VAL A 106 -18.03 -5.02 -9.28
N LYS A 107 -16.97 -5.82 -9.14
CA LYS A 107 -16.20 -6.35 -10.26
C LYS A 107 -16.88 -7.59 -10.85
N LYS A 108 -17.15 -7.56 -12.16
CA LYS A 108 -17.65 -8.69 -12.95
C LYS A 108 -16.63 -9.08 -14.01
N THR A 109 -16.51 -10.37 -14.28
CA THR A 109 -15.58 -10.92 -15.28
C THR A 109 -16.36 -11.62 -16.39
N THR A 110 -16.09 -11.22 -17.62
CA THR A 110 -16.62 -11.84 -18.84
C THR A 110 -15.43 -12.46 -19.60
N PRO A 111 -15.33 -13.80 -19.69
CA PRO A 111 -14.28 -14.44 -20.47
C PRO A 111 -14.53 -14.28 -21.97
N ASN A 112 -13.56 -14.70 -22.79
CA ASN A 112 -13.68 -14.79 -24.25
C ASN A 112 -14.22 -13.50 -24.90
N THR A 113 -13.65 -12.36 -24.53
CA THR A 113 -14.02 -11.05 -25.08
C THR A 113 -12.95 -10.57 -26.04
N SER A 114 -13.30 -9.93 -27.16
CA SER A 114 -12.33 -9.29 -28.08
C SER A 114 -12.17 -7.81 -27.75
N ILE A 115 -11.12 -7.16 -28.29
CA ILE A 115 -10.96 -5.70 -28.17
C ILE A 115 -12.17 -4.98 -28.78
N GLU A 116 -12.68 -5.44 -29.93
CA GLU A 116 -13.85 -4.84 -30.57
C GLU A 116 -15.10 -4.89 -29.67
N THR A 117 -15.40 -6.04 -29.07
CA THR A 117 -16.52 -6.17 -28.14
C THR A 117 -16.38 -5.24 -26.94
N ALA A 118 -15.18 -5.12 -26.36
CA ALA A 118 -14.93 -4.25 -25.22
C ALA A 118 -15.06 -2.76 -25.59
N LEU A 119 -14.62 -2.35 -26.78
CA LEU A 119 -14.80 -0.98 -27.29
C LEU A 119 -16.27 -0.65 -27.54
N ALA A 120 -17.07 -1.64 -27.93
CA ALA A 120 -18.50 -1.47 -28.15
C ALA A 120 -19.32 -1.42 -26.85
N ASP A 121 -18.79 -1.87 -25.71
CA ASP A 121 -19.50 -1.97 -24.44
C ASP A 121 -19.91 -0.59 -23.87
N GLU A 122 -19.07 0.43 -24.02
CA GLU A 122 -19.33 1.77 -23.49
C GLU A 122 -18.83 2.88 -24.42
N ASN A 123 -19.40 4.08 -24.26
CA ASN A 123 -18.81 5.31 -24.80
C ASN A 123 -17.65 5.76 -23.91
N TRP A 124 -16.53 5.05 -23.99
CA TRP A 124 -15.36 5.29 -23.13
C TRP A 124 -14.88 6.75 -23.18
N ASP A 125 -14.72 7.38 -22.03
CA ASP A 125 -14.09 8.71 -21.92
C ASP A 125 -12.56 8.60 -21.96
N TYR A 126 -12.03 7.48 -21.47
CA TYR A 126 -10.61 7.20 -21.39
C TYR A 126 -10.31 5.79 -21.88
N ILE A 127 -9.31 5.65 -22.75
CA ILE A 127 -8.78 4.34 -23.16
C ILE A 127 -7.26 4.33 -23.01
N SER A 128 -6.72 3.36 -22.27
CA SER A 128 -5.28 3.27 -22.01
C SER A 128 -4.59 2.12 -22.74
N PHE A 129 -3.34 2.37 -23.09
CA PHE A 129 -2.38 1.41 -23.62
C PHE A 129 -1.17 1.29 -22.68
N GLN A 130 -0.50 0.15 -22.75
CA GLN A 130 0.78 -0.08 -22.09
C GLN A 130 1.55 -1.18 -22.81
N GLN A 131 2.86 -1.21 -22.61
CA GLN A 131 3.71 -2.32 -23.02
C GLN A 131 3.85 -3.36 -21.88
N ALA A 132 4.14 -4.62 -22.22
CA ALA A 132 4.53 -5.63 -21.25
C ALA A 132 5.80 -5.21 -20.51
N SER A 133 5.90 -5.52 -19.23
CA SER A 133 6.96 -5.00 -18.38
C SER A 133 8.40 -5.32 -18.82
N PRO A 134 8.73 -6.50 -19.41
CA PRO A 134 10.08 -6.76 -19.95
C PRO A 134 10.47 -5.81 -21.09
N LEU A 135 9.50 -5.31 -21.83
CA LEU A 135 9.67 -4.45 -23.01
C LEU A 135 9.31 -2.98 -22.74
N SER A 136 8.92 -2.64 -21.50
CA SER A 136 8.39 -1.32 -21.15
C SER A 136 9.38 -0.16 -21.36
N GLY A 137 10.69 -0.45 -21.30
CA GLY A 137 11.75 0.48 -21.65
C GLY A 137 12.32 0.33 -23.07
N ASN A 138 11.70 -0.50 -23.93
CA ASN A 138 12.13 -0.71 -25.31
C ASN A 138 11.27 0.14 -26.28
N LEU A 139 11.81 1.29 -26.69
CA LEU A 139 11.14 2.24 -27.56
C LEU A 139 10.76 1.66 -28.93
N GLU A 140 11.63 0.84 -29.51
CA GLU A 140 11.39 0.25 -30.84
C GLU A 140 10.19 -0.70 -30.82
N SER A 141 10.05 -1.52 -29.76
CA SER A 141 8.87 -2.39 -29.59
C SER A 141 7.55 -1.60 -29.51
N VAL A 142 7.60 -0.37 -28.98
CA VAL A 142 6.44 0.52 -28.89
C VAL A 142 6.17 1.17 -30.24
N LYS A 143 7.19 1.68 -30.94
CA LYS A 143 7.04 2.25 -32.29
C LYS A 143 6.49 1.24 -33.30
N GLU A 144 6.91 -0.01 -33.20
CA GLU A 144 6.48 -1.08 -34.11
C GLU A 144 4.98 -1.42 -33.95
N ASN A 145 4.46 -1.43 -32.72
CA ASN A 145 3.15 -2.03 -32.44
C ASN A 145 2.07 -1.03 -31.99
N LEU A 146 2.43 0.06 -31.30
CA LEU A 146 1.45 1.01 -30.76
C LEU A 146 0.63 1.72 -31.85
N PRO A 147 1.20 2.16 -33.00
CA PRO A 147 0.42 2.84 -34.04
C PRO A 147 -0.76 2.05 -34.59
N GLU A 148 -0.55 0.76 -34.88
CA GLU A 148 -1.62 -0.10 -35.42
C GLU A 148 -2.72 -0.33 -34.39
N LEU A 149 -2.35 -0.66 -33.15
CA LEU A 149 -3.31 -0.85 -32.06
C LEU A 149 -4.10 0.43 -31.78
N PHE A 150 -3.42 1.56 -31.71
CA PHE A 150 -4.04 2.87 -31.51
C PHE A 150 -5.05 3.19 -32.61
N ASN A 151 -4.69 3.02 -33.88
CA ASN A 151 -5.57 3.32 -35.00
C ASN A 151 -6.80 2.41 -35.02
N TYR A 152 -6.62 1.12 -34.74
CA TYR A 152 -7.72 0.17 -34.61
C TYR A 152 -8.72 0.58 -33.53
N VAL A 153 -8.22 0.97 -32.35
CA VAL A 153 -9.03 1.45 -31.23
C VAL A 153 -9.71 2.76 -31.59
N LYS A 154 -8.98 3.73 -32.15
CA LYS A 154 -9.51 5.06 -32.47
C LYS A 154 -10.65 5.02 -33.48
N GLN A 155 -10.57 4.14 -34.47
CA GLN A 155 -11.65 3.97 -35.46
C GLN A 155 -12.92 3.35 -34.88
N ARG A 156 -12.83 2.68 -33.73
CA ARG A 156 -13.95 1.95 -33.09
C ARG A 156 -14.45 2.58 -31.79
N ALA A 157 -13.72 3.56 -31.25
CA ALA A 157 -14.17 4.30 -30.08
C ALA A 157 -15.46 5.08 -30.42
N LYS A 158 -16.52 4.83 -29.64
CA LYS A 158 -17.84 5.46 -29.86
C LYS A 158 -17.88 6.93 -29.46
N ASN A 159 -17.01 7.34 -28.53
CA ASN A 159 -16.93 8.71 -28.05
C ASN A 159 -15.91 9.50 -28.90
N PRO A 160 -16.33 10.54 -29.66
CA PRO A 160 -15.41 11.34 -30.45
C PRO A 160 -14.42 12.14 -29.59
N ASP A 161 -14.75 12.40 -28.32
CA ASP A 161 -13.93 13.15 -27.37
C ASP A 161 -13.10 12.25 -26.44
N VAL A 162 -12.97 10.97 -26.78
CA VAL A 162 -12.17 10.01 -26.00
C VAL A 162 -10.73 10.49 -25.83
N LYS A 163 -10.21 10.38 -24.61
CA LYS A 163 -8.82 10.68 -24.28
C LYS A 163 -8.01 9.39 -24.20
N TYR A 164 -6.93 9.33 -24.97
CA TYR A 164 -6.03 8.21 -24.98
C TYR A 164 -4.93 8.37 -23.94
N ILE A 165 -4.64 7.27 -23.24
CA ILE A 165 -3.70 7.23 -22.13
C ILE A 165 -2.55 6.29 -22.49
N TYR A 166 -1.33 6.70 -22.17
CA TYR A 166 -0.22 5.77 -22.02
C TYR A 166 0.05 5.54 -20.54
N HIS A 167 -0.12 4.31 -20.08
CA HIS A 167 0.17 3.93 -18.70
C HIS A 167 1.66 3.64 -18.56
N GLN A 168 2.41 4.62 -18.05
CA GLN A 168 3.82 4.49 -17.72
C GLN A 168 3.95 3.60 -16.48
N THR A 169 4.35 2.35 -16.72
CA THR A 169 4.53 1.32 -15.69
C THR A 169 5.84 1.51 -14.91
N TRP A 170 6.11 0.65 -13.92
CA TRP A 170 7.24 0.75 -13.00
C TRP A 170 8.38 -0.20 -13.35
N ALA A 171 9.59 0.18 -12.93
CA ALA A 171 10.73 -0.71 -12.90
C ALA A 171 10.55 -1.81 -11.86
N TYR A 172 11.18 -2.96 -12.07
CA TYR A 172 11.20 -4.07 -11.12
C TYR A 172 11.95 -3.73 -9.82
N ALA A 173 11.74 -4.53 -8.77
CA ALA A 173 12.55 -4.47 -7.56
C ALA A 173 14.01 -4.83 -7.89
N LYS A 174 14.97 -4.27 -7.15
CA LYS A 174 16.42 -4.50 -7.31
C LYS A 174 16.79 -5.98 -7.19
N ASN A 175 16.08 -6.73 -6.36
CA ASN A 175 16.29 -8.16 -6.16
C ASN A 175 15.42 -9.05 -7.07
N SER A 176 14.72 -8.48 -8.05
CA SER A 176 13.83 -9.25 -8.92
C SER A 176 14.58 -10.36 -9.65
N GLU A 177 14.01 -11.56 -9.63
CA GLU A 177 14.53 -12.73 -10.37
C GLU A 177 13.94 -12.86 -11.77
N HIS A 178 13.00 -11.99 -12.14
CA HIS A 178 12.30 -12.05 -13.42
C HIS A 178 13.28 -11.91 -14.59
N LYS A 179 13.28 -12.87 -15.54
CA LYS A 179 14.21 -12.89 -16.69
C LYS A 179 14.14 -11.65 -17.57
N GLY A 180 12.97 -11.02 -17.68
CA GLY A 180 12.82 -9.75 -18.38
C GLY A 180 13.66 -8.60 -17.80
N PHE A 181 14.20 -8.74 -16.58
CA PHE A 181 15.08 -7.75 -15.98
C PHE A 181 16.49 -7.77 -16.60
N ASP A 182 16.87 -8.88 -17.23
CA ASP A 182 18.17 -9.03 -17.90
C ASP A 182 18.30 -8.01 -19.06
N ASN A 183 17.18 -7.56 -19.66
CA ASN A 183 17.14 -6.46 -20.65
C ASN A 183 17.67 -5.12 -20.11
N TYR A 184 17.74 -4.98 -18.79
CA TYR A 184 18.14 -3.76 -18.09
C TYR A 184 19.31 -4.01 -17.15
N ASP A 185 20.13 -5.03 -17.45
CA ASP A 185 21.29 -5.47 -16.64
C ASP A 185 20.92 -5.78 -15.18
N ARG A 186 19.65 -6.10 -14.92
CA ARG A 186 19.08 -6.26 -13.58
C ARG A 186 19.28 -5.03 -12.69
N ASP A 187 19.31 -3.85 -13.30
CA ASP A 187 19.42 -2.56 -12.62
C ASP A 187 18.08 -1.81 -12.67
N GLN A 188 17.53 -1.53 -11.48
CA GLN A 188 16.24 -0.86 -11.33
C GLN A 188 16.27 0.56 -11.91
N ASN A 189 17.36 1.30 -11.71
CA ASN A 189 17.47 2.67 -12.20
C ASN A 189 17.58 2.67 -13.73
N LYS A 190 18.35 1.74 -14.32
CA LYS A 190 18.43 1.56 -15.77
C LYS A 190 17.05 1.26 -16.35
N MET A 191 16.32 0.31 -15.78
CA MET A 191 14.96 -0.01 -16.21
C MET A 191 14.02 1.19 -16.09
N TYR A 192 14.04 1.90 -14.96
CA TYR A 192 13.23 3.10 -14.76
C TYR A 192 13.54 4.16 -15.82
N GLN A 193 14.82 4.49 -16.04
CA GLN A 193 15.23 5.48 -17.04
C GLN A 193 14.83 5.07 -18.45
N SER A 194 14.95 3.79 -18.81
CA SER A 194 14.47 3.28 -20.09
C SER A 194 12.96 3.47 -20.26
N ILE A 195 12.15 3.20 -19.22
CA ILE A 195 10.70 3.44 -19.24
C ILE A 195 10.38 4.94 -19.37
N ILE A 196 11.12 5.81 -18.68
CA ILE A 196 10.97 7.27 -18.81
C ILE A 196 11.23 7.71 -20.24
N ASN A 197 12.30 7.22 -20.87
CA ASN A 197 12.65 7.57 -22.24
C ASN A 197 11.55 7.17 -23.22
N VAL A 198 10.96 5.98 -23.07
CA VAL A 198 9.77 5.59 -23.84
C VAL A 198 8.62 6.56 -23.60
N SER A 199 8.33 6.86 -22.33
CA SER A 199 7.18 7.68 -21.93
C SER A 199 7.26 9.15 -22.38
N LYS A 200 8.46 9.66 -22.66
CA LYS A 200 8.67 10.99 -23.28
C LYS A 200 8.35 10.98 -24.78
N GLU A 201 8.55 9.85 -25.45
CA GLU A 201 8.39 9.72 -26.90
C GLU A 201 6.99 9.29 -27.33
N VAL A 202 6.16 8.70 -26.44
CA VAL A 202 4.86 8.12 -26.86
C VAL A 202 3.92 9.10 -27.56
N GLN A 203 3.95 10.39 -27.20
CA GLN A 203 3.14 11.43 -27.86
C GLN A 203 3.63 11.76 -29.28
N ASN A 204 4.90 11.49 -29.58
CA ASN A 204 5.47 11.61 -30.93
C ASN A 204 5.14 10.39 -31.80
N ILE A 205 4.76 9.26 -31.20
CA ILE A 205 4.42 8.02 -31.90
C ILE A 205 2.93 8.02 -32.29
N VAL A 206 2.05 8.31 -31.33
CA VAL A 206 0.60 8.45 -31.56
C VAL A 206 0.01 9.58 -30.71
N PRO A 207 -1.18 10.11 -31.05
CA PRO A 207 -1.87 11.16 -30.27
C PRO A 207 -2.33 10.74 -28.86
N ILE A 208 -1.40 10.47 -27.95
CA ILE A 208 -1.65 10.23 -26.52
C ILE A 208 -1.97 11.57 -25.83
N ASN A 209 -3.12 11.65 -25.17
CA ASN A 209 -3.54 12.85 -24.44
C ASN A 209 -2.93 12.90 -23.04
N ILE A 210 -2.74 11.74 -22.39
CA ILE A 210 -2.32 11.65 -20.99
C ILE A 210 -1.28 10.54 -20.85
N VAL A 211 -0.16 10.85 -20.18
CA VAL A 211 0.73 9.83 -19.61
C VAL A 211 0.40 9.72 -18.12
N VAL A 212 0.07 8.52 -17.64
CA VAL A 212 -0.13 8.26 -16.20
C VAL A 212 1.17 7.75 -15.59
N PRO A 213 1.89 8.54 -14.77
CA PRO A 213 3.25 8.25 -14.35
C PRO A 213 3.35 7.31 -13.14
N ALA A 214 2.64 6.18 -13.18
CA ALA A 214 2.63 5.22 -12.08
C ALA A 214 4.06 4.71 -11.78
N GLY A 215 4.89 4.53 -12.80
CA GLY A 215 6.30 4.19 -12.65
C GLY A 215 7.10 5.16 -11.79
N THR A 216 6.93 6.45 -12.02
CA THR A 216 7.59 7.49 -11.21
C THR A 216 7.01 7.55 -9.81
N ALA A 217 5.70 7.36 -9.63
CA ALA A 217 5.10 7.32 -8.29
C ALA A 217 5.67 6.17 -7.44
N ILE A 218 5.85 4.99 -8.03
CA ILE A 218 6.52 3.87 -7.35
C ILE A 218 7.99 4.20 -7.06
N GLN A 219 8.70 4.82 -8.00
CA GLN A 219 10.10 5.19 -7.79
C GLN A 219 10.27 6.28 -6.70
N ASN A 220 9.35 7.25 -6.62
CA ASN A 220 9.26 8.22 -5.53
C ASN A 220 9.03 7.50 -4.20
N GLY A 221 8.05 6.60 -4.16
CA GLY A 221 7.74 5.77 -2.99
C GLY A 221 8.96 5.00 -2.49
N ARG A 222 9.78 4.44 -3.39
CA ARG A 222 11.01 3.70 -3.05
C ARG A 222 12.09 4.54 -2.33
N THR A 223 12.01 5.87 -2.38
CA THR A 223 12.94 6.77 -1.65
C THR A 223 12.58 6.96 -0.17
N SER A 224 11.44 6.42 0.25
CA SER A 224 10.92 6.51 1.62
C SER A 224 11.43 5.36 2.53
N TYR A 225 10.93 5.32 3.77
CA TYR A 225 11.14 4.25 4.73
C TYR A 225 10.66 2.87 4.24
N ILE A 226 9.75 2.82 3.26
CA ILE A 226 9.29 1.55 2.68
C ILE A 226 10.42 0.90 1.88
N GLY A 227 11.32 1.71 1.30
CA GLY A 227 12.39 1.24 0.44
C GLY A 227 11.84 0.49 -0.77
N ASP A 228 12.53 -0.57 -1.18
CA ASP A 228 12.22 -1.31 -2.40
C ASP A 228 11.10 -2.37 -2.25
N ASN A 229 10.18 -2.15 -1.31
CA ASN A 229 9.11 -3.09 -0.97
C ASN A 229 7.75 -2.70 -1.56
N PHE A 230 7.74 -2.15 -2.77
CA PHE A 230 6.53 -1.84 -3.52
C PHE A 230 6.06 -2.99 -4.42
N ASN A 231 6.73 -4.14 -4.36
CA ASN A 231 6.45 -5.31 -5.17
C ASN A 231 6.19 -6.56 -4.33
N ARG A 232 5.26 -7.41 -4.78
CA ARG A 232 4.92 -8.67 -4.10
C ARG A 232 5.77 -9.87 -4.54
N ASP A 233 6.33 -9.81 -5.74
CA ASP A 233 7.05 -10.90 -6.40
C ASP A 233 8.24 -10.38 -7.22
N GLY A 234 8.74 -9.20 -6.87
CA GLY A 234 9.86 -8.54 -7.55
C GLY A 234 9.47 -7.72 -8.78
N TYR A 235 8.23 -7.80 -9.28
CA TYR A 235 7.81 -7.01 -10.45
C TYR A 235 6.36 -6.54 -10.44
N HIS A 236 5.41 -7.34 -9.95
CA HIS A 236 4.06 -6.85 -9.73
C HIS A 236 3.97 -6.06 -8.42
N LEU A 237 2.99 -5.16 -8.31
CA LEU A 237 2.88 -4.30 -7.14
C LEU A 237 2.48 -5.09 -5.89
N ASP A 238 2.97 -4.62 -4.74
CA ASP A 238 2.40 -4.98 -3.44
C ASP A 238 0.88 -4.75 -3.48
N LEU A 239 0.13 -5.70 -2.94
CA LEU A 239 -1.33 -5.73 -3.03
C LEU A 239 -1.99 -4.56 -2.28
N ASN A 240 -1.26 -3.91 -1.37
CA ASN A 240 -1.74 -2.81 -0.56
C ASN A 240 -1.10 -1.49 -1.03
N ILE A 241 0.10 -1.17 -0.54
CA ILE A 241 0.72 0.13 -0.74
C ILE A 241 1.15 0.36 -2.19
N GLY A 242 1.60 -0.70 -2.87
CA GLY A 242 1.97 -0.66 -4.28
C GLY A 242 0.79 -0.25 -5.15
N ARG A 243 -0.27 -1.08 -5.15
CA ARG A 243 -1.52 -0.80 -5.88
C ARG A 243 -2.15 0.53 -5.49
N PHE A 244 -2.16 0.89 -4.20
CA PHE A 244 -2.71 2.17 -3.75
C PHE A 244 -1.96 3.37 -4.32
N THR A 245 -0.63 3.31 -4.39
CA THR A 245 0.20 4.37 -4.98
C THR A 245 -0.07 4.54 -6.47
N ALA A 246 -0.19 3.43 -7.22
CA ALA A 246 -0.56 3.48 -8.63
C ALA A 246 -1.97 4.06 -8.83
N ALA A 247 -2.96 3.59 -8.08
CA ALA A 247 -4.34 4.08 -8.15
C ALA A 247 -4.45 5.58 -7.80
N CYS A 248 -3.69 6.07 -6.81
CA CYS A 248 -3.59 7.49 -6.48
C CYS A 248 -3.10 8.32 -7.68
N THR A 249 -2.11 7.80 -8.41
CA THR A 249 -1.54 8.44 -9.59
C THR A 249 -2.55 8.50 -10.74
N TRP A 250 -3.26 7.40 -10.98
CA TRP A 250 -4.36 7.33 -11.94
C TRP A 250 -5.46 8.34 -11.59
N PHE A 251 -5.91 8.38 -10.34
CA PHE A 251 -6.94 9.30 -9.87
C PHE A 251 -6.57 10.75 -10.19
N GLU A 252 -5.38 11.20 -9.76
CA GLU A 252 -5.01 12.61 -9.93
C GLU A 252 -4.85 12.99 -11.41
N LYS A 253 -4.28 12.12 -12.24
CA LYS A 253 -4.15 12.37 -13.68
C LYS A 253 -5.48 12.43 -14.42
N LEU A 254 -6.44 11.59 -14.06
CA LEU A 254 -7.73 11.53 -14.74
C LEU A 254 -8.66 12.68 -14.33
N PHE A 255 -8.65 13.05 -13.06
CA PHE A 255 -9.64 13.98 -12.51
C PHE A 255 -9.09 15.37 -12.25
N GLY A 256 -7.76 15.57 -12.34
CA GLY A 256 -7.13 16.87 -12.08
C GLY A 256 -7.32 17.36 -10.64
N LYS A 257 -7.66 16.45 -9.72
CA LYS A 257 -7.84 16.72 -8.30
C LYS A 257 -6.61 16.22 -7.54
N PRO A 258 -5.94 17.07 -6.72
CA PRO A 258 -4.81 16.64 -5.91
C PRO A 258 -5.20 15.47 -5.00
N VAL A 259 -4.52 14.32 -5.14
CA VAL A 259 -4.83 13.12 -4.37
C VAL A 259 -4.52 13.28 -2.89
N LEU A 260 -3.65 14.24 -2.53
CA LEU A 260 -3.32 14.61 -1.16
C LEU A 260 -4.57 14.90 -0.30
N ASN A 261 -5.61 15.49 -0.90
CA ASN A 261 -6.83 15.89 -0.21
C ASN A 261 -7.93 14.82 -0.26
N ASN A 262 -7.73 13.75 -1.02
CA ASN A 262 -8.74 12.70 -1.15
C ASN A 262 -8.91 11.98 0.21
N PRO A 263 -10.14 11.83 0.74
CA PRO A 263 -10.34 11.29 2.09
C PRO A 263 -10.23 9.76 2.15
N PHE A 264 -10.21 9.06 1.01
CA PHE A 264 -10.12 7.61 0.99
C PHE A 264 -8.75 7.12 1.46
N LYS A 265 -8.79 6.05 2.27
CA LYS A 265 -7.62 5.28 2.74
C LYS A 265 -8.01 3.80 2.80
N PRO A 266 -7.27 2.89 2.16
CA PRO A 266 -7.49 1.45 2.32
C PRO A 266 -7.36 1.01 3.78
N GLU A 267 -8.16 0.03 4.21
CA GLU A 267 -8.05 -0.54 5.56
C GLU A 267 -6.69 -1.21 5.81
N THR A 268 -6.08 -1.75 4.76
CA THR A 268 -4.78 -2.43 4.79
C THR A 268 -3.58 -1.48 4.71
N VAL A 269 -3.81 -0.18 4.62
CA VAL A 269 -2.77 0.86 4.55
C VAL A 269 -2.93 1.81 5.73
N ASN A 270 -1.91 1.94 6.58
CA ASN A 270 -1.95 2.85 7.73
C ASN A 270 -1.90 4.33 7.28
N THR A 271 -2.16 5.26 8.19
CA THR A 271 -2.29 6.69 7.87
C THR A 271 -1.00 7.23 7.27
N ARG A 272 0.15 6.91 7.88
CA ARG A 272 1.47 7.38 7.42
C ARG A 272 1.81 6.85 6.02
N ALA A 273 1.57 5.56 5.76
CA ALA A 273 1.78 4.96 4.45
C ALA A 273 0.81 5.53 3.41
N SER A 274 -0.44 5.85 3.80
CA SER A 274 -1.40 6.50 2.90
C SER A 274 -0.93 7.90 2.49
N GLN A 275 -0.47 8.71 3.44
CA GLN A 275 0.11 10.04 3.16
C GLN A 275 1.32 9.93 2.23
N LEU A 276 2.20 8.96 2.48
CA LEU A 276 3.36 8.67 1.64
C LEU A 276 2.94 8.33 0.21
N ALA A 277 2.03 7.37 0.02
CA ALA A 277 1.55 6.97 -1.31
C ALA A 277 0.90 8.13 -2.08
N LYS A 278 0.10 8.94 -1.39
CA LYS A 278 -0.52 10.14 -1.97
C LYS A 278 0.52 11.19 -2.36
N THR A 279 1.53 11.41 -1.52
CA THR A 279 2.65 12.32 -1.81
C THR A 279 3.47 11.82 -2.99
N ALA A 280 3.83 10.53 -2.99
CA ALA A 280 4.56 9.89 -4.08
C ALA A 280 3.85 10.04 -5.43
N ALA A 281 2.53 9.80 -5.44
CA ALA A 281 1.67 9.96 -6.61
C ALA A 281 1.55 11.42 -7.05
N HIS A 282 1.29 12.35 -6.13
CA HIS A 282 1.19 13.78 -6.42
C HIS A 282 2.49 14.32 -7.03
N ASP A 283 3.63 14.03 -6.40
CA ASP A 283 4.94 14.43 -6.90
C ASP A 283 5.26 13.84 -8.27
N ALA A 284 4.81 12.60 -8.55
CA ALA A 284 4.94 11.99 -9.87
C ALA A 284 4.02 12.66 -10.91
N VAL A 285 2.84 13.16 -10.52
CA VAL A 285 1.99 13.94 -11.43
C VAL A 285 2.65 15.26 -11.79
N LEU A 286 3.27 15.93 -10.82
CA LEU A 286 4.00 17.19 -11.05
C LEU A 286 5.30 16.97 -11.83
N ASN A 287 6.02 15.90 -11.53
CA ASN A 287 7.35 15.58 -12.08
C ASN A 287 7.38 14.17 -12.71
N PRO A 288 6.66 13.91 -13.82
CA PRO A 288 6.41 12.56 -14.33
C PRO A 288 7.65 11.80 -14.81
N TYR A 289 8.76 12.50 -15.05
CA TYR A 289 9.96 11.95 -15.69
C TYR A 289 11.20 11.96 -14.79
N GLN A 290 11.05 12.23 -13.50
CA GLN A 290 12.14 12.24 -12.55
C GLN A 290 11.69 11.81 -11.16
N VAL A 291 12.61 11.20 -10.41
CA VAL A 291 12.35 10.82 -9.03
C VAL A 291 12.34 12.07 -8.14
N THR A 292 11.30 12.19 -7.33
CA THR A 292 11.22 13.15 -6.22
C THR A 292 11.47 12.41 -4.92
N GLU A 293 12.48 12.85 -4.17
CA GLU A 293 12.87 12.22 -2.91
C GLU A 293 11.90 12.60 -1.78
N LEU A 294 11.30 11.60 -1.15
CA LEU A 294 10.31 11.78 -0.08
C LEU A 294 10.98 11.93 1.29
N LYS A 295 11.72 13.03 1.49
CA LYS A 295 12.57 13.28 2.68
C LYS A 295 11.82 13.17 4.01
N ASP A 296 10.57 13.64 4.07
CA ASP A 296 9.74 13.58 5.29
C ASP A 296 9.30 12.16 5.63
N PHE A 297 9.35 11.27 4.65
CA PHE A 297 9.03 9.85 4.78
C PHE A 297 10.28 8.97 4.84
N GLN A 298 11.47 9.52 5.07
CA GLN A 298 12.66 8.70 5.31
C GLN A 298 12.68 8.16 6.74
N ALA A 299 13.21 6.95 6.90
CA ALA A 299 13.40 6.35 8.21
C ALA A 299 14.49 7.12 8.97
N LYS A 300 14.10 7.88 9.98
CA LYS A 300 15.03 8.43 10.98
C LYS A 300 15.10 7.43 12.13
N ASN A 301 16.17 6.64 12.18
CA ASN A 301 16.36 5.65 13.24
C ASN A 301 16.47 6.38 14.58
N VAL A 302 15.48 6.20 15.44
CA VAL A 302 15.52 6.64 16.82
C VAL A 302 15.76 5.40 17.66
N GLN A 303 16.79 5.43 18.50
CA GLN A 303 17.01 4.33 19.42
C GLN A 303 15.77 4.17 20.32
N LEU A 304 15.24 2.95 20.46
CA LEU A 304 14.08 2.67 21.32
C LEU A 304 14.31 3.27 22.71
N SER A 305 13.53 4.32 23.03
CA SER A 305 13.81 5.18 24.18
C SER A 305 12.89 4.89 25.36
N ASN A 306 11.57 4.77 25.15
CA ASN A 306 10.57 4.46 26.19
C ASN A 306 9.18 4.00 25.69
N SER A 307 8.87 4.12 24.40
CA SER A 307 7.59 3.66 23.85
C SER A 307 7.71 2.21 23.37
N PRO A 308 6.75 1.32 23.68
CA PRO A 308 6.82 -0.07 23.26
C PRO A 308 6.61 -0.18 21.74
N VAL A 309 7.17 -1.23 21.16
CA VAL A 309 6.84 -1.72 19.82
C VAL A 309 5.77 -2.79 19.97
N TYR A 310 4.69 -2.69 19.21
CA TYR A 310 3.66 -3.73 19.12
C TYR A 310 3.68 -4.39 17.74
N ILE A 311 3.56 -5.71 17.73
CA ILE A 311 3.64 -6.52 16.51
C ILE A 311 2.45 -7.48 16.48
N ASN A 312 1.70 -7.45 15.38
CA ASN A 312 0.67 -8.41 15.04
C ASN A 312 1.24 -9.49 14.11
N PHE A 313 0.84 -10.74 14.30
CA PHE A 313 1.20 -11.90 13.48
C PHE A 313 -0.07 -12.50 12.87
N GLY A 314 -0.40 -12.09 11.64
CA GLY A 314 -1.59 -12.54 10.93
C GLY A 314 -2.26 -11.43 10.14
N ASP A 315 -3.58 -11.52 10.00
CA ASP A 315 -4.38 -10.67 9.13
C ASP A 315 -5.17 -9.64 9.95
N ALA A 316 -4.50 -8.58 10.40
CA ALA A 316 -5.16 -7.41 10.99
C ALA A 316 -5.20 -6.24 9.99
N LYS A 317 -6.15 -5.33 10.18
CA LYS A 317 -6.11 -4.05 9.47
C LYS A 317 -4.88 -3.25 9.90
N ALA A 318 -4.52 -2.27 9.09
CA ALA A 318 -3.34 -1.46 9.37
C ALA A 318 -3.65 -0.41 10.43
N TYR A 319 -2.96 -0.49 11.57
CA TYR A 319 -2.97 0.50 12.63
C TYR A 319 -1.69 1.34 12.60
N ASP A 320 -1.76 2.58 13.09
CA ASP A 320 -0.61 3.49 13.12
C ASP A 320 0.39 3.14 14.23
N ASP A 321 -0.08 2.44 15.28
CA ASP A 321 0.68 2.06 16.46
C ASP A 321 1.01 0.56 16.54
N TRP A 322 0.71 -0.20 15.47
CA TRP A 322 1.06 -1.62 15.34
C TRP A 322 1.87 -1.90 14.08
N ASN A 323 2.83 -2.81 14.21
CA ASN A 323 3.54 -3.40 13.09
C ASN A 323 2.83 -4.69 12.70
N ASN A 324 2.47 -4.85 11.42
CA ASN A 324 1.75 -6.04 10.96
C ASN A 324 2.67 -6.96 10.15
N LEU A 325 2.96 -8.15 10.66
CA LEU A 325 3.61 -9.21 9.91
C LEU A 325 2.55 -10.22 9.44
N ALA A 326 2.17 -10.15 8.16
CA ALA A 326 1.15 -11.03 7.57
C ALA A 326 1.74 -12.24 6.82
N TYR A 327 3.02 -12.19 6.46
CA TYR A 327 3.72 -13.26 5.74
C TYR A 327 4.39 -14.23 6.74
N PHE A 328 3.98 -15.50 6.72
CA PHE A 328 4.34 -16.50 7.74
C PHE A 328 5.40 -17.52 7.27
N ASN A 329 5.95 -17.39 6.06
CA ASN A 329 7.02 -18.28 5.58
C ASN A 329 8.40 -17.70 5.89
N ASN A 330 9.44 -18.53 5.76
CA ASN A 330 10.85 -18.16 5.93
C ASN A 330 11.20 -16.89 5.13
N GLY A 331 11.96 -15.99 5.76
CA GLY A 331 12.37 -14.72 5.18
C GLY A 331 11.35 -13.59 5.35
N GLY A 332 10.13 -13.87 5.82
CA GLY A 332 9.18 -12.83 6.22
C GLY A 332 9.76 -11.92 7.31
N GLY A 333 9.47 -10.63 7.29
CA GLY A 333 10.03 -9.73 8.29
C GLY A 333 9.58 -8.28 8.12
N ILE A 334 10.03 -7.46 9.06
CA ILE A 334 9.85 -6.01 9.05
C ILE A 334 11.21 -5.40 9.34
N ASP A 335 11.76 -4.67 8.37
CA ASP A 335 13.14 -4.18 8.42
C ASP A 335 13.36 -3.04 9.43
N ASN A 336 12.32 -2.28 9.75
CA ASN A 336 12.39 -1.20 10.72
C ASN A 336 11.03 -1.03 11.43
N LEU A 337 10.92 -1.65 12.59
CA LEU A 337 9.73 -1.57 13.42
C LEU A 337 9.51 -0.13 13.89
N VAL A 338 8.25 0.28 13.94
CA VAL A 338 7.83 1.53 14.59
C VAL A 338 7.40 1.29 16.03
N ASP A 339 7.69 2.24 16.91
CA ASP A 339 7.12 2.25 18.26
C ASP A 339 5.64 2.67 18.25
N LYS A 340 4.98 2.63 19.42
CA LYS A 340 3.57 3.05 19.62
C LYS A 340 3.31 4.50 19.16
N LYS A 341 4.35 5.34 19.03
CA LYS A 341 4.25 6.73 18.56
C LYS A 341 4.52 6.87 17.06
N GLY A 342 4.76 5.76 16.35
CA GLY A 342 5.07 5.73 14.92
C GLY A 342 6.52 6.06 14.59
N ASN A 343 7.43 6.13 15.57
CA ASN A 343 8.84 6.42 15.31
C ASN A 343 9.59 5.15 14.93
N PHE A 344 10.43 5.24 13.90
CA PHE A 344 11.32 4.14 13.52
C PHE A 344 12.33 3.86 14.61
N THR A 345 12.47 2.58 14.97
CA THR A 345 13.27 2.15 16.11
C THR A 345 14.68 1.67 15.72
N GLY A 346 14.90 1.41 14.42
CA GLY A 346 16.05 0.68 13.91
C GLY A 346 16.01 -0.82 14.22
N ILE A 347 14.98 -1.30 14.92
CA ILE A 347 14.82 -2.72 15.26
C ILE A 347 14.21 -3.44 14.07
N ARG A 348 14.82 -4.56 13.69
CA ARG A 348 14.36 -5.46 12.63
C ARG A 348 13.76 -6.72 13.23
N LEU A 349 12.67 -7.21 12.65
CA LEU A 349 12.10 -8.53 12.90
C LEU A 349 12.26 -9.39 11.65
N THR A 350 12.72 -10.62 11.82
CA THR A 350 12.83 -11.61 10.74
C THR A 350 12.30 -12.96 11.21
N LEU A 351 11.47 -13.58 10.40
CA LEU A 351 11.01 -14.95 10.53
C LEU A 351 12.05 -15.85 9.83
N VAL A 352 12.97 -16.39 10.61
CA VAL A 352 14.06 -17.25 10.14
C VAL A 352 13.50 -18.61 9.71
N GLU A 353 12.64 -19.18 10.55
CA GLU A 353 11.86 -20.39 10.25
C GLU A 353 10.39 -20.06 10.43
N GLY A 354 9.61 -20.30 9.38
CA GLY A 354 8.21 -19.94 9.27
C GLY A 354 7.27 -20.81 10.10
N PHE A 355 5.99 -20.52 9.96
CA PHE A 355 4.89 -21.27 10.55
C PHE A 355 4.21 -22.14 9.50
N THR A 356 3.32 -23.04 9.93
CA THR A 356 2.50 -23.85 9.01
C THR A 356 1.51 -22.99 8.24
N GLY A 357 0.89 -22.04 8.93
CA GLY A 357 -0.14 -21.17 8.37
C GLY A 357 -0.56 -20.06 9.32
N LYS A 358 -1.65 -19.39 8.97
CA LYS A 358 -2.32 -18.36 9.77
C LYS A 358 -3.84 -18.53 9.74
N ASN A 359 -4.53 -18.01 10.75
CA ASN A 359 -5.99 -17.95 10.80
C ASN A 359 -6.47 -16.78 11.70
N VAL A 360 -7.78 -16.55 11.77
CA VAL A 360 -8.44 -15.47 12.55
C VAL A 360 -9.26 -16.02 13.72
N SER A 361 -8.75 -17.08 14.34
CA SER A 361 -9.50 -17.95 15.23
C SER A 361 -9.10 -17.78 16.70
N GLY A 362 -8.52 -16.64 17.06
CA GLY A 362 -8.29 -16.20 18.45
C GLY A 362 -9.45 -15.38 19.03
N PRO A 363 -9.30 -14.85 20.24
CA PRO A 363 -10.35 -14.12 20.95
C PRO A 363 -10.56 -12.73 20.35
N LYS A 364 -11.81 -12.27 20.43
CA LYS A 364 -12.20 -10.93 19.99
C LYS A 364 -11.98 -9.83 21.04
N LYS A 365 -11.78 -10.24 22.30
CA LYS A 365 -11.53 -9.35 23.44
C LYS A 365 -10.49 -9.97 24.34
N THR A 366 -9.61 -9.14 24.88
CA THR A 366 -8.55 -9.57 25.77
C THR A 366 -8.46 -8.67 27.00
N SER A 367 -7.92 -9.20 28.09
CA SER A 367 -7.65 -8.50 29.35
C SER A 367 -6.16 -8.59 29.67
N THR A 368 -5.32 -8.11 28.75
CA THR A 368 -3.85 -8.10 28.91
C THR A 368 -3.32 -6.66 28.99
N THR A 369 -2.05 -6.52 29.40
CA THR A 369 -1.36 -5.21 29.37
C THR A 369 -1.02 -4.73 27.96
N ILE A 370 -1.16 -5.60 26.95
CA ILE A 370 -1.10 -5.22 25.54
C ILE A 370 -2.54 -4.95 25.10
N GLU A 371 -2.89 -3.68 24.90
CA GLU A 371 -4.23 -3.27 24.45
C GLU A 371 -4.42 -3.64 22.97
N MET A 372 -4.71 -4.93 22.73
CA MET A 372 -4.87 -5.49 21.38
C MET A 372 -6.25 -5.14 20.81
N PRO A 373 -6.31 -4.59 19.58
CA PRO A 373 -7.53 -4.57 18.80
C PRO A 373 -8.09 -5.98 18.53
N GLU A 374 -9.40 -6.08 18.25
CA GLU A 374 -10.10 -7.36 18.05
C GLU A 374 -9.47 -8.23 16.95
N ASP A 375 -9.11 -7.63 15.82
CA ASP A 375 -8.52 -8.32 14.68
C ASP A 375 -7.06 -8.69 14.92
N VAL A 376 -6.35 -7.97 15.78
CA VAL A 376 -5.00 -8.32 16.26
C VAL A 376 -5.06 -9.52 17.19
N SER A 377 -5.93 -9.51 18.20
CA SER A 377 -6.01 -10.63 19.14
C SER A 377 -6.59 -11.90 18.52
N SER A 378 -7.42 -11.78 17.48
CA SER A 378 -7.99 -12.93 16.78
C SER A 378 -7.09 -13.49 15.68
N SER A 379 -6.23 -12.68 15.07
CA SER A 379 -5.23 -13.12 14.09
C SER A 379 -4.11 -13.92 14.75
N THR A 380 -3.71 -15.02 14.12
CA THR A 380 -2.62 -15.86 14.64
C THR A 380 -1.85 -16.53 13.52
N PHE A 381 -0.54 -16.62 13.70
CA PHE A 381 0.28 -17.65 13.08
C PHE A 381 0.20 -18.94 13.90
N TYR A 382 0.28 -20.09 13.23
CA TYR A 382 0.28 -21.39 13.90
C TYR A 382 1.23 -22.39 13.25
N GLY A 383 1.88 -23.21 14.06
CA GLY A 383 2.66 -24.37 13.63
C GLY A 383 2.15 -25.66 14.28
N ASN A 384 2.63 -26.82 13.82
CA ASN A 384 2.21 -28.14 14.31
C ASN A 384 3.43 -29.07 14.42
N SER A 385 3.81 -29.41 15.65
CA SER A 385 5.07 -30.11 15.92
C SER A 385 4.97 -31.64 16.03
N LYS A 386 3.77 -32.22 16.12
CA LYS A 386 3.57 -33.67 16.25
C LYS A 386 3.15 -34.29 14.92
N GLU A 387 1.86 -34.34 14.63
CA GLU A 387 1.35 -34.91 13.38
C GLU A 387 1.28 -33.88 12.25
N GLU A 388 1.33 -34.36 11.00
CA GLU A 388 1.12 -33.53 9.83
C GLU A 388 -0.26 -32.88 9.83
N PHE A 389 -0.32 -31.64 9.34
CA PHE A 389 -1.54 -30.89 9.10
C PHE A 389 -1.42 -30.20 7.75
N ASN A 390 -2.41 -30.36 6.87
CA ASN A 390 -2.37 -29.84 5.49
C ASN A 390 -1.07 -30.20 4.74
N LYS A 391 -0.60 -31.45 4.89
CA LYS A 391 0.63 -31.98 4.26
C LYS A 391 1.91 -31.25 4.70
N LYS A 392 1.90 -30.61 5.87
CA LYS A 392 3.06 -29.94 6.46
C LYS A 392 3.23 -30.35 7.91
N LYS A 393 4.47 -30.47 8.34
CA LYS A 393 4.88 -30.57 9.73
C LYS A 393 5.93 -29.51 9.99
N VAL A 394 5.68 -28.63 10.96
CA VAL A 394 6.58 -27.52 11.31
C VAL A 394 6.86 -27.64 12.80
N GLU A 395 7.97 -28.30 13.13
CA GLU A 395 8.35 -28.65 14.51
C GLU A 395 8.71 -27.42 15.35
N ARG A 396 9.16 -26.36 14.69
CA ARG A 396 9.62 -25.11 15.29
C ARG A 396 9.43 -23.94 14.32
N SER A 397 9.14 -22.78 14.88
CA SER A 397 9.26 -21.49 14.19
C SER A 397 10.27 -20.62 14.92
N VAL A 398 10.97 -19.76 14.19
CA VAL A 398 12.08 -18.97 14.74
C VAL A 398 11.95 -17.50 14.32
N LEU A 399 11.86 -16.62 15.31
CA LEU A 399 11.99 -15.18 15.12
C LEU A 399 13.41 -14.73 15.47
N LYS A 400 13.96 -13.83 14.66
CA LYS A 400 15.14 -13.05 14.98
C LYS A 400 14.76 -11.59 15.10
N ILE A 401 15.14 -10.98 16.22
CA ILE A 401 15.02 -9.54 16.46
C ILE A 401 16.43 -8.98 16.48
N SER A 402 16.74 -8.04 15.59
CA SER A 402 18.07 -7.43 15.50
C SER A 402 18.00 -5.90 15.55
N GLY A 403 19.15 -5.24 15.69
CA GLY A 403 19.22 -3.78 15.86
C GLY A 403 18.93 -3.31 17.28
N LEU A 404 18.96 -4.22 18.25
CA LEU A 404 18.84 -3.89 19.68
C LEU A 404 20.19 -3.39 20.22
N ASP A 405 20.19 -2.49 21.20
CA ASP A 405 21.40 -2.09 21.91
C ASP A 405 21.78 -3.18 22.91
N SER A 406 22.91 -3.86 22.66
CA SER A 406 23.40 -4.97 23.48
C SER A 406 23.69 -4.60 24.94
N ARG A 407 23.82 -3.29 25.25
CA ARG A 407 24.03 -2.79 26.61
C ARG A 407 22.72 -2.64 27.39
N LYS A 408 21.59 -2.52 26.67
CA LYS A 408 20.26 -2.33 27.27
C LYS A 408 19.60 -3.67 27.59
N LYS A 409 18.63 -3.60 28.49
CA LYS A 409 17.73 -4.71 28.83
C LYS A 409 16.38 -4.46 28.15
N TYR A 410 15.69 -5.54 27.79
CA TYR A 410 14.40 -5.49 27.14
C TYR A 410 13.39 -6.37 27.88
N THR A 411 12.12 -5.98 27.79
CA THR A 411 10.98 -6.82 28.18
C THR A 411 10.20 -7.19 26.94
N LEU A 412 10.04 -8.49 26.72
CA LEU A 412 9.25 -9.05 25.63
C LEU A 412 7.98 -9.68 26.23
N ASN A 413 6.83 -9.39 25.63
CA ASN A 413 5.58 -10.08 25.96
C ASN A 413 5.08 -10.80 24.72
N TYR A 414 4.63 -12.05 24.89
CA TYR A 414 4.03 -12.86 23.84
C TYR A 414 2.59 -13.19 24.21
N PHE A 415 1.67 -12.95 23.28
CA PHE A 415 0.29 -13.39 23.35
C PHE A 415 0.06 -14.55 22.38
N SER A 416 -0.43 -15.66 22.91
CA SER A 416 -0.71 -16.90 22.19
C SER A 416 -2.11 -17.37 22.55
N SER A 417 -2.97 -17.50 21.54
CA SER A 417 -4.36 -17.86 21.73
C SER A 417 -5.02 -18.50 20.51
N ARG A 418 -5.93 -19.44 20.79
CA ARG A 418 -6.84 -20.08 19.84
C ARG A 418 -8.18 -20.35 20.52
N SER A 419 -9.26 -19.74 20.02
CA SER A 419 -10.64 -19.97 20.48
C SER A 419 -11.20 -21.33 20.03
N ALA A 420 -11.00 -22.37 20.83
CA ALA A 420 -11.41 -23.74 20.49
C ALA A 420 -12.67 -24.19 21.23
N LYS A 421 -13.42 -25.12 20.63
CA LYS A 421 -14.56 -25.78 21.28
C LYS A 421 -14.14 -26.93 22.19
N ASP A 422 -12.98 -27.53 21.91
CA ASP A 422 -12.39 -28.56 22.75
C ASP A 422 -11.59 -27.95 23.92
N VAL A 423 -11.11 -28.83 24.79
CA VAL A 423 -10.33 -28.49 25.98
C VAL A 423 -8.87 -28.93 25.87
N ASP A 424 -8.40 -29.26 24.67
CA ASP A 424 -7.01 -29.72 24.48
C ASP A 424 -6.06 -28.61 24.93
N ASN A 425 -5.03 -28.99 25.69
CA ASN A 425 -3.99 -28.05 26.06
C ASN A 425 -3.09 -27.81 24.84
N ARG A 426 -3.20 -26.63 24.23
CA ARG A 426 -2.32 -26.19 23.15
C ARG A 426 -1.19 -25.35 23.71
N GLU A 427 -0.46 -25.94 24.66
CA GLU A 427 0.66 -25.27 25.31
C GLU A 427 1.67 -24.85 24.24
N THR A 428 1.92 -23.54 24.20
CA THR A 428 2.95 -22.93 23.36
C THR A 428 4.12 -22.53 24.24
N GLN A 429 5.33 -22.89 23.82
CA GLN A 429 6.56 -22.53 24.48
C GLN A 429 7.31 -21.47 23.68
N PHE A 430 7.79 -20.44 24.37
CA PHE A 430 8.69 -19.42 23.84
C PHE A 430 10.05 -19.56 24.52
N THR A 431 11.10 -19.82 23.74
CA THR A 431 12.48 -19.80 24.20
C THR A 431 13.16 -18.57 23.62
N THR A 432 13.37 -17.55 24.45
CA THR A 432 14.08 -16.32 24.04
C THR A 432 15.54 -16.44 24.42
N ASP A 433 16.40 -16.48 23.42
CA ASP A 433 17.85 -16.54 23.54
C ASP A 433 18.50 -15.19 23.22
N GLY A 434 19.51 -14.84 24.00
CA GLY A 434 20.20 -13.55 23.98
C GLY A 434 21.52 -13.68 24.72
N ALA A 435 21.82 -12.78 25.64
CA ALA A 435 22.93 -12.99 26.59
C ALA A 435 22.64 -14.16 27.56
N LYS A 436 21.37 -14.46 27.79
CA LYS A 436 20.88 -15.61 28.55
C LYS A 436 19.60 -16.14 27.91
N LYS A 437 19.38 -17.44 28.03
CA LYS A 437 18.16 -18.11 27.59
C LYS A 437 17.07 -18.00 28.66
N VAL A 438 15.87 -17.61 28.24
CA VAL A 438 14.66 -17.57 29.07
C VAL A 438 13.54 -18.34 28.38
N ILE A 439 12.87 -19.23 29.10
CA ILE A 439 11.78 -20.06 28.60
C ILE A 439 10.49 -19.68 29.33
N GLY A 440 9.39 -19.55 28.60
CA GLY A 440 8.06 -19.41 29.17
C GLY A 440 7.02 -20.14 28.34
N THR A 441 5.96 -20.63 29.00
CA THR A 441 4.86 -21.36 28.35
C THR A 441 3.51 -20.73 28.66
N VAL A 442 2.54 -20.96 27.78
CA VAL A 442 1.14 -20.59 27.99
C VAL A 442 0.25 -21.60 27.27
N ASN A 443 -0.89 -21.97 27.87
CA ASN A 443 -1.92 -22.71 27.15
C ASN A 443 -2.65 -21.75 26.19
N ALA A 444 -2.50 -21.95 24.88
CA ALA A 444 -3.15 -21.09 23.90
C ALA A 444 -4.67 -21.33 23.82
N THR A 445 -5.17 -22.49 24.25
CA THR A 445 -6.60 -22.81 24.14
C THR A 445 -7.45 -21.85 24.98
N ASN A 446 -8.27 -21.06 24.28
CA ASN A 446 -9.18 -20.06 24.86
C ASN A 446 -8.51 -18.99 25.74
N ASN A 447 -7.20 -18.77 25.61
CA ASN A 447 -6.50 -17.74 26.36
C ASN A 447 -6.93 -16.33 25.94
N ASN A 448 -7.39 -15.51 26.87
CA ASN A 448 -7.76 -14.11 26.62
C ASN A 448 -7.08 -13.12 27.58
N SER A 449 -6.20 -13.57 28.46
CA SER A 449 -5.70 -12.76 29.58
C SER A 449 -4.23 -13.01 29.93
N GLN A 450 -3.67 -14.16 29.57
CA GLN A 450 -2.30 -14.52 29.93
C GLN A 450 -1.31 -14.12 28.84
N LEU A 451 -0.18 -13.56 29.28
CA LEU A 451 0.99 -13.26 28.47
C LEU A 451 2.18 -14.06 28.98
N VAL A 452 3.01 -14.56 28.07
CA VAL A 452 4.37 -14.98 28.43
C VAL A 452 5.24 -13.72 28.48
N THR A 453 5.80 -13.40 29.65
CA THR A 453 6.63 -12.21 29.85
C THR A 453 8.08 -12.57 30.10
N VAL A 454 8.98 -12.18 29.20
CA VAL A 454 10.43 -12.28 29.36
C VAL A 454 10.96 -10.91 29.78
N LYS A 455 11.30 -10.76 31.06
CA LYS A 455 11.79 -9.49 31.61
C LYS A 455 13.31 -9.41 31.57
N ASN A 456 13.81 -8.19 31.39
CA ASN A 456 15.21 -7.83 31.59
C ASN A 456 16.22 -8.65 30.77
N ILE A 457 15.82 -9.16 29.62
CA ILE A 457 16.73 -9.89 28.73
C ILE A 457 17.67 -8.93 28.03
N ARG A 458 18.96 -9.27 28.00
CA ARG A 458 19.95 -8.55 27.19
C ARG A 458 20.11 -9.26 25.85
N PRO A 459 20.20 -8.52 24.72
CA PRO A 459 20.58 -9.10 23.44
C PRO A 459 21.97 -9.74 23.51
N ASN A 460 22.31 -10.57 22.52
CA ASN A 460 23.67 -11.06 22.34
C ASN A 460 24.63 -9.91 21.94
N ALA A 461 25.93 -10.21 21.76
CA ALA A 461 26.94 -9.22 21.39
C ALA A 461 26.65 -8.48 20.07
N ASN A 462 25.89 -9.10 19.16
CA ASN A 462 25.49 -8.53 17.87
C ASN A 462 24.22 -7.66 17.97
N GLY A 463 23.65 -7.50 19.17
CA GLY A 463 22.39 -6.76 19.33
C GLY A 463 21.17 -7.57 18.87
N GLU A 464 21.21 -8.90 19.00
CA GLU A 464 20.16 -9.80 18.53
C GLU A 464 19.50 -10.60 19.67
N LEU A 465 18.22 -10.92 19.50
CA LEU A 465 17.47 -11.93 20.24
C LEU A 465 16.91 -12.97 19.27
N ILE A 466 17.02 -14.25 19.61
CA ILE A 466 16.43 -15.36 18.85
C ILE A 466 15.29 -15.95 19.68
N VAL A 467 14.11 -16.12 19.07
CA VAL A 467 12.93 -16.65 19.75
C VAL A 467 12.47 -17.92 19.06
N ASP A 468 12.58 -19.04 19.76
CA ASP A 468 12.04 -20.32 19.31
C ASP A 468 10.63 -20.50 19.84
N ILE A 469 9.74 -20.92 18.94
CA ILE A 469 8.32 -21.12 19.23
C ILE A 469 7.98 -22.56 18.86
N THR A 470 7.55 -23.32 19.86
CA THR A 470 7.23 -24.76 19.71
C THR A 470 5.99 -25.11 20.52
N ALA A 471 5.48 -26.33 20.33
CA ALA A 471 4.62 -26.92 21.34
C ALA A 471 5.39 -27.09 22.66
N GLY A 472 4.73 -26.80 23.78
CA GLY A 472 5.24 -27.06 25.12
C GLY A 472 5.13 -28.54 25.51
N SER A 473 5.81 -28.92 26.58
CA SER A 473 5.85 -30.32 27.05
C SER A 473 4.50 -30.82 27.57
N LYS A 474 3.58 -29.92 27.95
CA LYS A 474 2.22 -30.26 28.39
C LYS A 474 1.19 -30.13 27.27
N ASN A 475 1.61 -29.92 26.03
CA ASN A 475 0.70 -29.84 24.90
C ASN A 475 0.04 -31.20 24.66
N THR A 476 -1.29 -31.28 24.73
CA THR A 476 -2.07 -32.53 24.54
C THR A 476 -2.74 -32.62 23.17
N ASP A 477 -2.67 -31.56 22.36
CA ASP A 477 -3.24 -31.56 21.01
C ASP A 477 -2.51 -32.58 20.12
N LYS A 478 -3.28 -33.31 19.31
CA LYS A 478 -2.82 -34.38 18.42
C LYS A 478 -1.77 -33.90 17.41
N HIS A 479 -1.96 -32.73 16.83
CA HIS A 479 -1.02 -32.15 15.87
C HIS A 479 0.12 -31.40 16.56
N GLY A 480 0.02 -31.16 17.87
CA GLY A 480 1.00 -30.37 18.61
C GLY A 480 0.95 -28.91 18.16
N PHE A 481 -0.25 -28.34 18.03
CA PHE A 481 -0.38 -26.96 17.60
C PHE A 481 0.21 -25.97 18.62
N TYR A 482 0.90 -24.95 18.11
CA TYR A 482 1.38 -23.79 18.85
C TYR A 482 1.10 -22.50 18.09
N TYR A 483 0.97 -21.37 18.81
CA TYR A 483 0.40 -20.14 18.25
C TYR A 483 1.17 -18.88 18.65
N LEU A 484 1.16 -17.87 17.77
CA LEU A 484 1.58 -16.52 18.08
C LEU A 484 0.62 -15.53 17.42
N ASN A 485 -0.03 -14.70 18.22
CA ASN A 485 -0.97 -13.68 17.78
C ASN A 485 -0.31 -12.31 17.80
N ALA A 486 0.29 -11.95 18.93
CA ALA A 486 0.87 -10.63 19.13
C ALA A 486 2.12 -10.68 20.01
N MET A 487 2.98 -9.68 19.83
CA MET A 487 4.18 -9.47 20.63
C MET A 487 4.34 -7.99 20.97
N SER A 488 4.97 -7.72 22.12
CA SER A 488 5.51 -6.38 22.40
C SER A 488 6.98 -6.43 22.75
N ILE A 489 7.73 -5.39 22.36
CA ILE A 489 9.11 -5.15 22.77
C ILE A 489 9.17 -3.79 23.47
N SER A 490 9.74 -3.75 24.67
CA SER A 490 9.95 -2.51 25.40
C SER A 490 11.32 -2.52 26.06
N THR A 491 11.90 -1.35 26.30
CA THR A 491 13.10 -1.24 27.14
C THR A 491 12.75 -1.66 28.57
N GLY A 492 13.56 -2.53 29.15
CA GLY A 492 13.46 -2.88 30.57
C GLY A 492 13.71 -1.64 31.43
N LYS A 493 12.94 -1.52 32.51
CA LYS A 493 13.18 -0.48 33.53
C LYS A 493 14.46 -0.77 34.32
#